data_AF-A0A0B8Q1C1-F1
#
_entry.id   AF-A0A0B8Q1C1-F1
#
_cell.length_a   1.000
_cell.length_b   1.000
_cell.length_c   1.000
_cell.angle_alpha   90.00
_cell.angle_beta   90.00
_cell.angle_gamma   90.00
#
_symmetry.space_group_name_H-M   'P 1'
#
loop_
_entity.id
_entity.type
_entity.pdbx_description
1 polymer ?
#
loop_
_entity_poly.entity_id
_entity_poly.type
_entity_poly.pdbx_seq_one_letter_code
_entity_poly.pdbx_strand_id
1 'polypeptide(L)' 'MSIAIGCDDAAVELKEVLKAHLSAKGIDYVDYGADPKDGVLYQTWLRQ' A
#
# COMPACT_ATOMS: atom_id res chain seq x y z
N MET A 1 -5.80 -13.95 -8.23
CA MET A 1 -5.39 -12.68 -8.88
C MET A 1 -5.25 -11.68 -7.75
N SER A 2 -4.03 -11.28 -7.40
CA SER A 2 -3.79 -10.41 -6.24
C SER A 2 -3.52 -8.97 -6.70
N ILE A 3 -4.14 -8.00 -6.03
CA ILE A 3 -3.96 -6.58 -6.33
C ILE A 3 -2.74 -6.07 -5.57
N ALA A 4 -1.75 -5.53 -6.29
CA ALA A 4 -0.63 -4.82 -5.66
C ALA A 4 -1.10 -3.42 -5.22
N ILE A 5 -0.86 -3.07 -3.96
CA ILE A 5 -1.16 -1.76 -3.37
C ILE A 5 0.12 -1.17 -2.79
N GLY A 6 0.33 0.14 -2.97
CA GLY A 6 1.42 0.89 -2.34
C GLY A 6 1.07 2.37 -2.27
N CYS A 7 1.59 3.06 -1.26
CA CYS A 7 1.39 4.50 -1.08
C CYS A 7 2.64 5.17 -0.52
N ASP A 8 2.70 6.49 -0.61
CA ASP A 8 3.64 7.30 0.19
C ASP A 8 3.15 7.44 1.64
N ASP A 9 3.94 8.10 2.49
CA ASP A 9 3.64 8.35 3.89
C ASP A 9 2.37 9.20 4.09
N ALA A 10 2.09 10.13 3.16
CA ALA A 10 0.90 10.98 3.20
C ALA A 10 -0.41 10.21 2.97
N ALA A 11 -0.39 9.09 2.24
CA ALA A 11 -1.58 8.33 1.86
C ALA A 11 -1.78 7.01 2.63
N VAL A 12 -1.09 6.81 3.75
CA VAL A 12 -1.20 5.59 4.58
C VAL A 12 -2.64 5.35 5.06
N GLU A 13 -3.34 6.39 5.50
CA GLU A 13 -4.72 6.24 6.00
C GLU A 13 -5.69 5.75 4.92
N LEU A 14 -5.56 6.29 3.70
CA LEU A 14 -6.38 5.87 2.56
C LEU A 14 -6.06 4.44 2.15
N LYS A 15 -4.78 4.05 2.19
CA LYS A 15 -4.36 2.67 1.91
C LYS A 15 -5.05 1.68 2.84
N GLU A 16 -5.11 1.97 4.14
CA GLU A 16 -5.77 1.09 5.12
C GLU A 16 -7.29 0.96 4.86
N VAL A 17 -7.96 2.06 4.48
CA VAL A 17 -9.37 2.03 4.07
C VAL A 17 -9.58 1.14 2.84
N LEU A 18 -8.69 1.23 1.85
CA LEU A 18 -8.75 0.41 0.64
C LEU A 18 -8.49 -1.08 0.94
N LYS A 19 -7.54 -1.39 1.82
CA LYS A 19 -7.28 -2.75 2.30
C LYS A 19 -8.50 -3.36 2.96
N ALA A 20 -9.16 -2.62 3.84
CA ALA A 20 -10.41 -3.07 4.47
C ALA A 20 -11.52 -3.30 3.43
N HIS A 21 -11.63 -2.42 2.43
CA HIS A 21 -12.60 -2.55 1.35
C HIS A 21 -12.36 -3.79 0.46
N LEU A 22 -11.09 -4.08 0.14
CA LEU A 22 -10.70 -5.25 -0.65
C LEU A 22 -10.93 -6.55 0.13
N SER A 23 -10.56 -6.58 1.42
CA SER A 23 -10.85 -7.70 2.31
C SER A 23 -12.35 -7.97 2.42
N ALA A 24 -13.18 -6.92 2.56
CA ALA A 24 -14.63 -7.07 2.63
C ALA A 24 -15.24 -7.63 1.34
N LYS A 25 -14.57 -7.47 0.20
CA LYS A 25 -14.97 -8.04 -1.09
C LYS A 25 -14.38 -9.43 -1.35
N GLY A 26 -13.56 -9.97 -0.44
CA GLY A 26 -12.85 -11.24 -0.65
C GLY A 26 -11.81 -11.17 -1.76
N ILE A 27 -11.24 -9.99 -2.00
CA ILE A 27 -10.20 -9.78 -3.01
C ILE A 27 -8.83 -9.80 -2.34
N ASP A 28 -7.98 -10.73 -2.77
CA ASP A 28 -6.59 -10.80 -2.32
C ASP A 28 -5.78 -9.59 -2.79
N TYR A 29 -4.95 -9.05 -1.90
CA TYR A 29 -4.03 -7.95 -2.23
C TYR A 29 -2.66 -8.17 -1.58
N VAL A 30 -1.65 -7.51 -2.13
CA VAL A 30 -0.28 -7.49 -1.61
C VAL A 30 0.14 -6.03 -1.40
N ASP A 31 0.53 -5.69 -0.18
CA ASP A 31 0.95 -4.34 0.23
C ASP A 31 2.46 -4.18 0.04
N TYR A 32 2.86 -3.26 -0.85
CA TYR A 32 4.24 -3.00 -1.28
C TYR A 32 4.76 -1.62 -0.83
N GLY A 33 4.05 -0.87 0.02
CA GLY A 33 4.62 0.35 0.63
C GLY A 33 3.60 1.31 1.25
N ALA A 34 3.98 2.34 1.99
CA ALA A 34 5.22 2.55 2.75
C ALA A 34 4.94 2.18 4.22
N ASP A 35 5.90 1.54 4.89
CA ASP A 35 5.86 1.42 6.35
C ASP A 35 6.21 2.82 6.91
N PRO A 36 5.37 3.43 7.77
CA PRO A 36 5.63 4.77 8.30
C PRO A 36 6.96 4.88 9.07
N LYS A 37 7.62 3.76 9.38
CA LYS A 37 8.97 3.72 9.99
C LYS A 37 10.10 3.98 9.00
N ASP A 38 9.85 3.72 7.73
CA ASP A 38 10.81 3.92 6.66
C ASP A 38 10.50 5.28 6.05
N GLY A 39 11.09 6.34 6.62
CA GLY A 39 11.04 7.71 6.09
C GLY A 39 11.78 7.81 4.75
N VAL A 40 11.31 7.07 3.74
CA VAL A 40 11.93 6.94 2.43
C VAL A 40 10.99 7.52 1.38
N LEU A 41 11.58 8.39 0.57
CA LEU A 41 10.91 9.06 -0.54
C LEU A 41 10.43 8.02 -1.57
N TYR A 42 9.22 8.25 -2.07
CA TYR A 42 8.51 7.49 -3.12
C TYR A 42 9.39 7.03 -4.30
N GLN A 43 10.40 7.81 -4.65
CA GLN A 43 11.32 7.53 -5.77
C GLN A 43 12.22 6.29 -5.56
N THR A 44 12.31 5.77 -4.34
CA THR A 44 13.21 4.65 -4.00
C THR A 44 12.61 3.29 -4.36
N TRP A 45 11.28 3.17 -4.42
CA TRP A 45 10.57 1.90 -4.68
C TRP A 45 10.29 1.63 -6.16
N LEU A 46 10.41 2.63 -7.03
CA LEU A 46 10.19 2.51 -8.48
C LEU A 46 11.37 1.91 -9.26
N ARG A 47 12.43 1.44 -8.58
CA ARG A 47 13.73 1.10 -9.18
C ARG A 47 14.24 -0.32 -8.92
N GLN A 48 13.46 -1.16 -8.23
CA GLN A 48 13.78 -2.59 -8.00
C GLN A 48 12.69 -3.46 -8.62
#